data_AF-A0A453FKA5-F1
#
_entry.id   AF-A0A453FKA5-F1
#
_cell.length_a   1.000
_cell.length_b   1.000
_cell.length_c   1.000
_cell.angle_alpha   90.00
_cell.angle_beta   90.00
_cell.angle_gamma   90.00
#
_symmetry.space_group_name_H-M   'P 1'
#
loop_
_entity.id
_entity.type
_entity.pdbx_description
1 polymer ?
#
loop_
_entity_poly.entity_id
_entity_poly.type
_entity_poly.pdbx_seq_one_letter_code
_entity_poly.pdbx_strand_id
1 'polypeptide(L)'
;KLSEKLSHVQSLCVHEMIVRAFKHIVQSVIAATSDMRQLALTIAAVLNLLLGVPESEFSGSSPAVHPLVWRWLVAFLKKRYQYELTGQHYDDVRKYAILRGLCHKVGIELAPRDFVMDSAFPFCKQDIISLVPVHKQVACSSADGRQLLESSKTALDKGKLEDAVNYGTKV
;
A
#
# COMPACT_ATOMS: atom_id res chain seq x y z
N LYS A 1 0.28 -9.10 21.29
CA LYS A 1 0.68 -7.73 20.86
C LYS A 1 1.72 -7.86 19.77
N LEU A 2 1.71 -6.99 18.76
CA LEU A 2 2.78 -6.91 17.75
C LEU A 2 4.13 -6.87 18.50
N SER A 3 5.11 -7.68 18.13
CA SER A 3 6.34 -7.94 18.90
C SER A 3 6.92 -6.65 19.50
N GLU A 4 6.81 -6.45 20.82
CA GLU A 4 7.16 -5.20 21.52
C GLU A 4 8.65 -4.85 21.37
N LYS A 5 9.47 -5.85 21.02
CA LYS A 5 10.92 -5.71 20.85
C LYS A 5 11.35 -5.33 19.43
N LEU A 6 10.42 -5.23 18.48
CA LEU A 6 10.71 -5.01 17.05
C LEU A 6 10.02 -3.75 16.51
N SER A 7 10.33 -2.58 17.09
CA SER A 7 9.73 -1.29 16.75
C SER A 7 9.77 -0.98 15.24
N HIS A 8 10.86 -1.31 14.55
CA HIS A 8 10.97 -1.09 13.11
C HIS A 8 9.97 -1.93 12.31
N VAL A 9 9.80 -3.19 12.66
CA VAL A 9 8.84 -4.10 12.02
C VAL A 9 7.41 -3.63 12.31
N GLN A 10 7.14 -3.19 13.54
CA GLN A 10 5.84 -2.62 13.89
C GLN A 10 5.52 -1.39 13.03
N SER A 11 6.49 -0.48 12.89
CA SER A 11 6.36 0.69 12.03
C SER A 11 6.02 0.28 10.59
N LEU A 12 6.77 -0.67 9.99
CA LEU A 12 6.48 -1.18 8.65
C LEU A 12 5.05 -1.74 8.52
N CYS A 13 4.58 -2.50 9.51
CA CYS A 13 3.21 -3.01 9.54
C CYS A 13 2.17 -1.87 9.58
N VAL A 14 2.38 -0.85 10.42
CA VAL A 14 1.48 0.31 10.49
C VAL A 14 1.43 1.05 9.16
N HIS A 15 2.58 1.26 8.52
CA HIS A 15 2.64 1.87 7.19
C HIS A 15 1.83 1.08 6.16
N GLU A 16 2.03 -0.23 6.08
CA GLU A 16 1.29 -1.08 5.14
C GLU A 16 -0.23 -1.09 5.45
N MET A 17 -0.61 -1.12 6.73
CA MET A 17 -2.02 -1.03 7.14
C MET A 17 -2.68 0.27 6.67
N ILE A 18 -2.00 1.42 6.86
CA ILE A 18 -2.47 2.74 6.40
C ILE A 18 -2.55 2.78 4.87
N VAL A 19 -1.50 2.34 4.17
CA VAL A 19 -1.49 2.28 2.70
C VAL A 19 -2.66 1.47 2.17
N ARG A 20 -2.93 0.28 2.75
CA ARG A 20 -4.06 -0.56 2.33
C ARG A 20 -5.40 0.11 2.58
N ALA A 21 -5.54 0.87 3.68
CA ALA A 21 -6.76 1.63 3.96
C ALA A 21 -6.96 2.76 2.93
N PHE A 22 -5.95 3.62 2.77
CA PHE A 22 -6.00 4.76 1.84
C PHE A 22 -6.17 4.34 0.38
N LYS A 23 -5.60 3.20 -0.02
CA LYS A 23 -5.81 2.64 -1.36
C LYS A 23 -7.29 2.56 -1.73
N HIS A 24 -8.16 2.14 -0.81
CA HIS A 24 -9.59 2.02 -1.08
C HIS A 24 -10.25 3.37 -1.35
N ILE A 25 -9.83 4.43 -0.65
CA ILE A 25 -10.35 5.79 -0.87
C ILE A 25 -9.91 6.26 -2.26
N VAL A 26 -8.61 6.19 -2.56
CA VAL A 26 -8.07 6.68 -3.84
C VAL A 26 -8.66 5.92 -5.02
N GLN A 27 -8.78 4.59 -4.94
CA GLN A 27 -9.42 3.80 -6.00
C GLN A 27 -10.89 4.17 -6.21
N SER A 28 -11.64 4.44 -5.13
CA SER A 28 -13.04 4.87 -5.23
C SER A 28 -13.17 6.23 -5.90
N VAL A 29 -12.28 7.17 -5.57
CA VAL A 29 -12.22 8.51 -6.17
C VAL A 29 -11.88 8.44 -7.66
N ILE A 30 -10.88 7.62 -8.03
CA ILE A 30 -10.52 7.38 -9.44
C ILE A 30 -11.71 6.78 -10.20
N ALA A 31 -12.35 5.75 -9.65
CA ALA A 31 -13.49 5.09 -10.29
C ALA A 31 -14.72 5.99 -10.44
N ALA A 32 -14.93 6.93 -9.52
CA ALA A 32 -16.02 7.90 -9.58
C ALA A 32 -15.73 9.08 -10.54
N THR A 33 -14.49 9.26 -10.99
CA THR A 33 -14.11 10.36 -11.88
C THR A 33 -14.25 9.95 -13.34
N SER A 34 -15.28 10.45 -14.02
CA SER A 34 -15.54 10.15 -15.43
C SER A 34 -14.77 11.04 -16.42
N ASP A 35 -14.45 12.28 -16.04
CA ASP A 35 -13.67 13.21 -16.89
C ASP A 35 -12.16 13.04 -16.66
N MET A 36 -11.48 12.49 -17.65
CA MET A 36 -10.02 12.31 -17.66
C MET A 36 -9.26 13.63 -17.47
N ARG A 37 -9.81 14.77 -17.88
CA ARG A 37 -9.16 16.09 -17.72
C ARG A 37 -9.12 16.55 -16.25
N GLN A 38 -10.05 16.03 -15.45
CA GLN A 38 -10.15 16.29 -14.01
C GLN A 38 -9.46 15.21 -13.16
N LEU A 39 -9.18 14.03 -13.73
CA LEU A 39 -8.59 12.92 -12.99
C LEU A 39 -7.33 13.31 -12.21
N ALA A 40 -6.37 13.98 -12.85
CA ALA A 40 -5.16 14.46 -12.18
C ALA A 40 -5.44 15.45 -11.04
N LEU A 41 -6.44 16.32 -11.21
CA LEU A 41 -6.86 17.28 -10.17
C LEU A 41 -7.51 16.55 -8.99
N THR A 42 -8.40 15.60 -9.27
CA THR A 42 -9.07 14.79 -8.25
C THR A 42 -8.08 13.91 -7.49
N ILE A 43 -7.10 13.30 -8.18
CA ILE A 43 -6.03 12.52 -7.55
C ILE A 43 -5.18 13.42 -6.63
N ALA A 44 -4.75 14.59 -7.10
CA ALA A 44 -4.00 15.53 -6.26
C ALA A 44 -4.83 15.97 -5.02
N ALA A 45 -6.11 16.27 -5.21
CA ALA A 45 -7.00 16.67 -4.12
C ALA A 45 -7.17 15.56 -3.07
N VAL A 46 -7.37 14.30 -3.47
CA VAL A 46 -7.48 13.19 -2.50
C VAL A 46 -6.15 12.92 -1.81
N LEU A 47 -5.02 13.05 -2.49
CA LEU A 47 -3.71 12.90 -1.84
C LEU A 47 -3.45 14.02 -0.82
N ASN A 48 -3.82 15.26 -1.13
CA ASN A 48 -3.76 16.38 -0.18
C ASN A 48 -4.67 16.14 1.04
N LEU A 49 -5.89 15.64 0.83
CA LEU A 49 -6.80 15.30 1.93
C LEU A 49 -6.24 14.21 2.85
N LEU A 50 -5.55 13.22 2.28
CA LEU A 50 -5.06 12.05 3.02
C LEU A 50 -3.69 12.27 3.70
N LEU A 51 -2.82 13.09 3.11
CA LEU A 51 -1.41 13.24 3.53
C LEU A 51 -1.00 14.67 3.89
N GLY A 52 -1.79 15.67 3.46
CA GLY A 52 -1.58 17.08 3.79
C GLY A 52 -1.94 17.39 5.24
N VAL A 53 -1.38 18.48 5.75
CA VAL A 53 -1.65 18.99 7.11
C VAL A 53 -2.73 20.06 7.04
N PRO A 54 -3.89 19.91 7.69
CA PRO A 54 -4.93 20.92 7.67
C PRO A 54 -4.42 22.28 8.18
N GLU A 55 -4.80 23.39 7.53
CA GLU A 55 -4.39 24.76 7.93
C GLU A 55 -5.01 25.21 9.26
N SER A 56 -6.01 24.49 9.77
CA SER A 56 -6.77 24.91 10.94
C SER A 56 -6.00 24.70 12.24
N GLU A 57 -5.94 25.76 13.05
CA GLU A 57 -5.61 25.77 14.47
C GLU A 57 -6.62 24.95 15.29
N PHE A 58 -6.67 23.63 15.10
CA PHE A 58 -7.39 22.77 16.03
C PHE A 58 -6.52 22.55 17.26
N SER A 59 -6.81 23.33 18.30
CA SER A 59 -6.31 23.12 19.65
C SER A 59 -6.67 21.71 20.13
N GLY A 60 -5.72 20.79 20.08
CA GLY A 60 -5.89 19.43 20.60
C GLY A 60 -4.78 18.50 20.15
N SER A 61 -4.47 17.49 20.96
CA SER A 61 -3.48 16.43 20.76
C SER A 61 -3.77 15.47 19.57
N SER A 62 -4.47 15.96 18.54
CA SER A 62 -4.81 15.20 17.36
C SER A 62 -3.64 15.21 16.36
N PRO A 63 -3.42 14.12 15.61
CA PRO A 63 -2.33 14.08 14.64
C PRO A 63 -2.58 15.07 13.49
N ALA A 64 -1.50 15.45 12.79
CA ALA A 64 -1.50 16.39 11.67
C ALA A 64 -2.16 15.81 10.40
N VAL A 65 -3.46 15.51 10.49
CA VAL A 65 -4.30 14.88 9.46
C VAL A 65 -5.74 15.39 9.59
N HIS A 66 -6.47 15.39 8.48
CA HIS A 66 -7.87 15.82 8.47
C HIS A 66 -8.75 14.98 9.43
N PRO A 67 -9.59 15.59 10.30
CA PRO A 67 -10.33 14.87 11.35
C PRO A 67 -11.25 13.75 10.84
N LEU A 68 -11.89 13.94 9.68
CA LEU A 68 -12.71 12.91 9.05
C LEU A 68 -11.88 11.71 8.58
N VAL A 69 -10.69 11.97 8.02
CA VAL A 69 -9.76 10.92 7.57
C VAL A 69 -9.24 10.16 8.78
N TRP A 70 -8.87 10.86 9.86
CA TRP A 70 -8.45 10.25 11.11
C TRP A 70 -9.50 9.30 11.68
N ARG A 71 -10.73 9.81 11.88
CA ARG A 71 -11.84 9.01 12.44
C ARG A 71 -12.14 7.78 11.59
N TRP A 72 -12.14 7.93 10.27
CA TRP A 72 -12.34 6.82 9.35
C TRP A 72 -11.19 5.81 9.41
N LEU A 73 -9.95 6.27 9.43
CA LEU A 73 -8.75 5.43 9.45
C LEU A 73 -8.71 4.59 10.73
N VAL A 74 -8.94 5.20 11.90
CA VAL A 74 -9.00 4.49 13.19
C VAL A 74 -10.09 3.41 13.15
N ALA A 75 -11.29 3.75 12.66
CA ALA A 75 -12.38 2.79 12.55
C ALA A 75 -12.08 1.64 11.56
N PHE A 76 -11.46 1.96 10.41
CA PHE A 76 -11.08 0.98 9.40
C PHE A 76 -10.03 0.00 9.94
N LEU A 77 -8.97 0.51 10.59
CA LEU A 77 -7.88 -0.32 11.11
C LEU A 77 -8.35 -1.21 12.25
N LYS A 78 -9.19 -0.69 13.14
CA LYS A 78 -9.83 -1.48 14.20
C LYS A 78 -10.65 -2.61 13.59
N LYS A 79 -11.55 -2.31 12.65
CA LYS A 79 -12.41 -3.33 12.03
C LYS A 79 -11.65 -4.37 11.20
N ARG A 80 -10.61 -3.95 10.45
CA ARG A 80 -9.92 -4.81 9.49
C ARG A 80 -8.78 -5.62 10.10
N TYR A 81 -8.07 -5.06 11.07
CA TYR A 81 -6.83 -5.63 11.61
C TYR A 81 -6.86 -5.79 13.14
N GLN A 82 -7.95 -5.38 13.82
CA GLN A 82 -8.01 -5.33 15.28
C GLN A 82 -6.88 -4.46 15.87
N TYR A 83 -6.45 -3.44 15.12
CA TYR A 83 -5.37 -2.55 15.50
C TYR A 83 -5.90 -1.19 15.94
N GLU A 84 -5.49 -0.76 17.13
CA GLU A 84 -5.85 0.55 17.69
C GLU A 84 -4.75 1.57 17.37
N LEU A 85 -5.01 2.38 16.35
CA LEU A 85 -4.11 3.47 15.95
C LEU A 85 -4.25 4.64 16.93
N THR A 86 -3.13 5.05 17.52
CA THR A 86 -3.03 6.20 18.43
C THR A 86 -2.33 7.35 17.73
N GLY A 87 -2.46 8.57 18.27
CA GLY A 87 -1.81 9.74 17.67
C GLY A 87 -0.29 9.61 17.62
N GLN A 88 0.34 9.17 18.71
CA GLN A 88 1.78 8.91 18.76
C GLN A 88 2.24 7.95 17.67
N HIS A 89 1.53 6.83 17.46
CA HIS A 89 1.87 5.89 16.40
C HIS A 89 1.75 6.50 15.00
N TYR A 90 0.86 7.48 14.82
CA TYR A 90 0.67 8.17 13.55
C TYR A 90 1.72 9.25 13.30
N ASP A 91 2.17 9.95 14.35
CA ASP A 91 3.24 10.95 14.25
C ASP A 91 4.57 10.31 13.83
N ASP A 92 4.81 9.06 14.22
CA ASP A 92 5.97 8.26 13.79
C ASP A 92 5.88 7.75 12.33
N VAL A 93 4.75 7.97 11.64
CA VAL A 93 4.55 7.51 10.26
C VAL A 93 5.32 8.39 9.28
N ARG A 94 6.15 7.75 8.47
CA ARG A 94 6.88 8.37 7.37
C ARG A 94 5.94 8.54 6.18
N LYS A 95 5.42 9.75 5.99
CA LYS A 95 4.49 10.09 4.89
C LYS A 95 4.99 9.68 3.50
N TYR A 96 6.30 9.79 3.23
CA TYR A 96 6.90 9.32 1.97
C TYR A 96 6.80 7.81 1.75
N ALA A 97 6.88 7.00 2.82
CA ALA A 97 6.69 5.56 2.71
C ALA A 97 5.23 5.22 2.39
N ILE A 98 4.27 5.96 2.98
CA ILE A 98 2.86 5.84 2.65
C ILE A 98 2.59 6.25 1.20
N LEU A 99 3.10 7.41 0.77
CA LEU A 99 2.96 7.91 -0.59
C LEU A 99 3.48 6.89 -1.61
N ARG A 100 4.70 6.38 -1.41
CA ARG A 100 5.30 5.36 -2.29
C ARG A 100 4.45 4.10 -2.35
N GLY A 101 4.04 3.59 -1.19
CA GLY A 101 3.21 2.38 -1.13
C GLY A 101 1.84 2.57 -1.78
N LEU A 102 1.24 3.75 -1.64
CA LEU A 102 -0.04 4.10 -2.23
C LEU A 102 0.06 4.19 -3.75
N CYS A 103 1.08 4.88 -4.26
CA CYS A 103 1.37 4.98 -5.69
C CYS A 103 1.53 3.59 -6.32
N HIS A 104 2.29 2.69 -5.70
CA HIS A 104 2.47 1.33 -6.20
C HIS A 104 1.19 0.49 -6.18
N LYS A 105 0.36 0.61 -5.14
CA LYS A 105 -0.86 -0.20 -5.03
C LYS A 105 -2.02 0.29 -5.88
N VAL A 106 -2.05 1.59 -6.20
CA VAL A 106 -3.09 2.21 -7.02
C VAL A 106 -2.65 2.32 -8.49
N GLY A 107 -1.34 2.43 -8.74
CA GLY A 107 -0.76 2.62 -10.07
C GLY A 107 -0.55 4.09 -10.44
N ILE A 108 -0.35 4.98 -9.48
CA ILE A 108 -0.18 6.42 -9.75
C ILE A 108 1.30 6.71 -10.00
N GLU A 109 1.61 7.39 -11.10
CA GLU A 109 2.94 7.95 -11.36
C GLU A 109 2.97 9.43 -11.00
N LEU A 110 3.94 9.81 -10.16
CA LEU A 110 4.14 11.18 -9.69
C LEU A 110 5.39 11.79 -10.30
N ALA A 111 5.38 13.10 -10.49
CA ALA A 111 6.56 13.87 -10.88
C ALA A 111 7.67 13.75 -9.81
N PRO A 112 8.93 13.62 -10.20
CA PRO A 112 10.05 13.59 -9.25
C PRO A 112 10.33 15.00 -8.73
N ARG A 113 9.64 15.38 -7.66
CA ARG A 113 9.80 16.67 -6.97
C ARG A 113 9.95 16.43 -5.46
N ASP A 114 10.65 17.35 -4.80
CA ASP A 114 10.64 17.42 -3.34
C ASP A 114 9.30 17.99 -2.85
N PHE A 115 8.48 17.14 -2.23
CA PHE A 115 7.17 17.52 -1.73
C PHE A 115 7.25 18.08 -0.31
N VAL A 116 6.66 19.24 -0.06
CA VAL A 116 6.55 19.81 1.29
C VAL A 116 5.36 19.17 2.00
N MET A 117 5.58 18.02 2.63
CA MET A 117 4.53 17.19 3.23
C MET A 117 3.89 17.79 4.51
N ASP A 118 4.44 18.89 5.01
CA ASP A 118 3.92 19.66 6.14
C ASP A 118 2.97 20.80 5.70
N SER A 119 2.78 20.95 4.38
CA SER A 119 1.79 21.85 3.80
C SER A 119 0.40 21.22 3.79
N ALA A 120 -0.64 22.07 3.68
CA ALA A 120 -2.00 21.63 3.41
C ALA A 120 -2.17 21.04 2.00
N PHE A 121 -1.38 21.52 1.04
CA PHE A 121 -1.47 21.12 -0.36
C PHE A 121 -0.11 20.73 -0.93
N PRO A 122 0.49 19.60 -0.48
CA PRO A 122 1.77 19.11 -1.01
C PRO A 122 1.74 18.75 -2.50
N PHE A 123 0.58 18.40 -3.05
CA PHE A 123 0.40 17.93 -4.43
C PHE A 123 -0.45 18.89 -5.27
N CYS A 124 -0.09 19.06 -6.53
CA CYS A 124 -0.89 19.77 -7.54
C CYS A 124 -1.15 18.88 -8.76
N LYS A 125 -2.00 19.35 -9.67
CA LYS A 125 -2.38 18.62 -10.88
C LYS A 125 -1.17 18.22 -11.73
N GLN A 126 -0.16 19.09 -11.83
CA GLN A 126 1.04 18.85 -12.64
C GLN A 126 1.91 17.72 -12.08
N ASP A 127 1.75 17.39 -10.79
CA ASP A 127 2.51 16.32 -10.16
C ASP A 127 2.00 14.94 -10.55
N ILE A 128 0.78 14.81 -11.10
CA ILE A 128 0.22 13.53 -11.52
C ILE A 128 0.58 13.30 -13.00
N ILE A 129 1.52 12.38 -13.24
CA ILE A 129 2.05 12.11 -14.58
C ILE A 129 1.16 11.13 -15.34
N SER A 130 0.83 10.00 -14.73
CA SER A 130 0.02 8.96 -15.38
C SER A 130 -0.64 8.03 -14.36
N LEU A 131 -1.53 7.17 -14.88
CA LEU A 131 -2.12 6.06 -14.14
C LEU A 131 -1.83 4.75 -14.89
N VAL A 132 -1.12 3.84 -14.24
CA VAL A 132 -0.75 2.53 -14.75
C VAL A 132 -1.72 1.47 -14.22
N PRO A 133 -2.29 0.60 -15.08
CA PRO A 133 -3.15 -0.48 -14.63
C PRO A 133 -2.45 -1.44 -13.65
N VAL A 134 -3.03 -1.62 -12.47
CA VAL A 134 -2.56 -2.60 -11.48
C VAL A 134 -3.45 -3.83 -11.52
N HIS A 135 -2.88 -4.97 -11.88
CA HIS A 135 -3.56 -6.25 -11.84
C HIS A 135 -2.99 -7.12 -10.70
N LYS A 136 -3.86 -7.86 -10.01
CA LYS A 136 -3.45 -8.83 -9.00
C LYS A 136 -3.24 -10.17 -9.67
N GLN A 137 -2.00 -10.47 -10.04
CA GLN A 137 -1.65 -11.82 -10.48
C GLN A 137 -1.47 -12.71 -9.24
N VAL A 138 -2.18 -13.83 -9.20
CA VAL A 138 -1.88 -14.91 -8.26
C VAL A 138 -1.02 -15.90 -9.04
N ALA A 139 0.26 -15.99 -8.70
CA ALA A 139 1.05 -17.14 -9.11
C ALA A 139 0.52 -18.34 -8.31
N CYS A 140 -0.23 -19.23 -8.96
CA CYS A 140 -0.63 -20.51 -8.39
C CYS A 140 0.62 -21.43 -8.33
N SER A 141 1.56 -21.09 -7.46
CA SER A 141 2.72 -21.92 -7.17
C SER A 141 2.44 -22.69 -5.89
N SER A 142 2.30 -24.01 -6.00
CA SER A 142 2.35 -24.90 -4.84
C SER A 142 3.81 -25.06 -4.41
N ALA A 143 4.10 -24.94 -3.11
CA ALA A 143 5.44 -25.24 -2.58
C ALA A 143 5.82 -26.69 -2.88
N ASP A 144 4.88 -27.61 -2.65
CA ASP A 144 5.05 -29.04 -2.95
C ASP A 144 5.20 -29.28 -4.45
N GLY A 145 4.38 -28.63 -5.28
CA GLY A 145 4.45 -28.73 -6.74
C GLY A 145 5.79 -28.23 -7.28
N ARG A 146 6.30 -27.13 -6.73
CA ARG A 146 7.63 -26.61 -7.10
C ARG A 146 8.74 -27.58 -6.70
N GLN A 147 8.69 -28.12 -5.48
CA GLN A 147 9.70 -29.06 -5.00
C GLN A 147 9.71 -30.35 -5.82
N LEU A 148 8.54 -30.87 -6.20
CA LEU A 148 8.41 -32.04 -7.07
C LEU A 148 9.01 -31.78 -8.46
N LEU A 149 8.73 -30.62 -9.06
CA LEU A 149 9.31 -30.24 -10.36
C LEU A 149 10.83 -30.03 -10.30
N GLU A 150 11.35 -29.39 -9.25
CA GLU A 150 12.79 -29.22 -9.04
C GLU A 150 13.49 -30.58 -8.82
N SER A 151 12.85 -31.50 -8.11
CA SER A 151 13.33 -32.87 -7.89
C SER A 151 13.31 -33.71 -9.18
N SER A 152 12.23 -33.61 -9.96
CA SER A 152 12.09 -34.25 -11.28
C SER A 152 13.18 -33.78 -12.24
N LYS A 153 13.42 -32.46 -12.31
CA LYS A 153 14.50 -31.88 -13.12
C LYS A 153 15.88 -32.41 -12.70
N THR A 154 16.17 -32.41 -11.40
CA THR A 154 17.46 -32.89 -10.87
C THR A 154 17.69 -34.37 -11.17
N ALA A 155 16.64 -35.20 -11.14
CA ALA A 155 16.73 -36.61 -11.49
C ALA A 155 16.98 -36.81 -12.99
N LEU A 156 16.33 -36.00 -13.83
CA LEU A 156 16.54 -36.00 -15.28
C LEU A 156 17.98 -35.60 -15.64
N ASP A 157 18.50 -34.53 -15.03
CA ASP A 157 19.88 -34.05 -15.22
C ASP A 157 20.92 -35.10 -14.82
N LYS A 158 20.57 -36.00 -13.89
CA LYS A 158 21.40 -37.13 -13.43
C LYS A 158 21.22 -38.40 -14.26
N GLY A 159 20.39 -38.39 -15.30
CA GLY A 159 20.08 -39.56 -16.14
C GLY A 159 19.19 -40.60 -15.47
N LYS A 160 18.52 -40.27 -14.36
CA LYS A 160 17.60 -41.19 -13.65
C LYS A 160 16.17 -41.00 -14.15
N LEU A 161 15.86 -41.57 -15.30
CA LEU A 161 14.56 -41.37 -15.96
C LEU A 161 13.36 -41.84 -15.12
N GLU A 162 13.46 -42.97 -14.41
CA GLU A 162 12.33 -43.48 -13.59
C GLU A 162 12.00 -42.55 -12.43
N ASP A 163 13.01 -42.08 -11.71
CA ASP A 163 12.85 -41.10 -10.62
C ASP A 163 12.28 -39.78 -11.13
N ALA A 164 12.75 -39.32 -12.31
CA ALA A 164 12.28 -38.09 -12.92
C ALA A 164 10.78 -38.14 -13.26
N VAL A 165 10.31 -39.26 -13.82
CA VAL A 165 8.89 -39.50 -14.09
C VAL A 165 8.10 -39.56 -12.79
N ASN A 166 8.57 -40.34 -11.80
CA ASN A 166 7.89 -40.47 -10.51
C ASN A 166 7.71 -39.14 -9.78
N TYR A 167 8.70 -38.25 -9.80
CA TYR A 167 8.55 -36.91 -9.21
C TYR A 167 7.66 -36.00 -10.06
N GLY A 168 7.67 -36.13 -11.39
CA GLY A 168 6.94 -35.26 -12.31
C GLY A 168 5.45 -35.60 -12.49
N THR A 169 5.06 -36.86 -12.26
CA THR A 169 3.69 -37.34 -12.51
C THR A 169 2.96 -37.84 -11.26
N LYS A 170 3.44 -37.50 -10.05
CA LYS A 170 2.72 -37.83 -8.82
C LYS A 170 1.35 -37.14 -8.83
N VAL A 171 0.31 -37.94 -9.12
CA VAL A 171 -1.11 -37.61 -8.93
C VAL A 171 -1.46 -37.74 -7.46
#